data_AF-A0A1F5LTT7-F1
#
_entry.id   AF-A0A1F5LTT7-F1
#
_cell.length_a   1.000
_cell.length_b   1.000
_cell.length_c   1.000
_cell.angle_alpha   90.00
_cell.angle_beta   90.00
_cell.angle_gamma   90.00
#
_symmetry.space_group_name_H-M   'P 1'
#
loop_
_entity.id
_entity.type
_entity.pdbx_description
1 polymer ?
#
loop_
_entity_poly.entity_id
_entity_poly.type
_entity_poly.pdbx_seq_one_letter_code
_entity_poly.pdbx_strand_id
1 'polypeptide(L)'
;MVHELIVLLLPVQPIVATATGVEMVSVVYSDLANECPPDELDALSAMHKSPIPPIDNGSQLYICYLMLLSDAVERSQVRQLLAELTVLNRRLREAQNAYQDLVNSYQDLVETLLAVIETSKGRFHNWGYVIYRTTYSAESNASFPDIIRFIEACIKKQFVSAGADRPRNYVSEDWPKYRSTIMEDPAQFQGASLDEIRTHFGTWVDAQGIRDKWTKFRMCIIIDEESLQTLKDATVAETETENFHEPLRYVKVLEAFPDIDQYDIFPGWMKCWTYALWSLWENMQDGDDMKMQHAFIEEDDPWPDVYIG
;
A
#
# COMPACT_ATOMS: atom_id res chain seq x y z
N MET A 1 -2.08 -9.43 10.35
CA MET A 1 -3.15 -8.52 9.85
C MET A 1 -3.48 -8.65 8.36
N VAL A 2 -2.82 -9.49 7.56
CA VAL A 2 -3.14 -9.64 6.11
C VAL A 2 -4.12 -10.79 5.83
N HIS A 3 -4.29 -11.72 6.78
CA HIS A 3 -5.17 -12.88 6.58
C HIS A 3 -6.66 -12.59 6.83
N GLU A 4 -7.01 -11.54 7.56
CA GLU A 4 -8.41 -11.16 7.80
C GLU A 4 -9.01 -10.28 6.69
N LEU A 5 -8.20 -9.64 5.84
CA LEU A 5 -8.71 -8.86 4.71
C LEU A 5 -9.10 -9.70 3.48
N ILE A 6 -8.63 -10.95 3.38
CA ILE A 6 -8.91 -11.82 2.23
C ILE A 6 -10.33 -12.41 2.28
N VAL A 7 -10.95 -12.47 3.47
CA VAL A 7 -12.31 -13.00 3.64
C VAL A 7 -13.39 -12.01 3.16
N LEU A 8 -13.05 -10.73 2.99
CA LEU A 8 -13.95 -9.69 2.46
C LEU A 8 -13.96 -9.59 0.92
N LEU A 9 -13.19 -10.43 0.21
CA LEU A 9 -13.05 -10.43 -1.25
C LEU A 9 -13.96 -11.44 -1.98
N LEU A 10 -14.96 -12.02 -1.30
CA LEU A 10 -15.95 -12.83 -2.00
C LEU A 10 -16.92 -11.92 -2.77
N PRO A 11 -17.27 -12.25 -4.02
CA PRO A 11 -18.23 -11.47 -4.78
C PRO A 11 -19.57 -11.47 -4.02
N VAL A 12 -20.06 -10.28 -3.69
CA VAL A 12 -21.46 -10.10 -3.30
C VAL A 12 -22.28 -10.62 -4.47
N GLN A 13 -22.80 -11.84 -4.33
CA GLN A 13 -23.73 -12.40 -5.29
C GLN A 13 -24.85 -11.39 -5.49
N PRO A 14 -25.29 -11.12 -6.73
CA PRO A 14 -26.45 -10.28 -6.94
C PRO A 14 -27.57 -10.84 -6.08
N ILE A 15 -28.26 -9.97 -5.37
CA ILE A 15 -29.53 -10.31 -4.74
C ILE A 15 -30.46 -10.68 -5.89
N VAL A 16 -30.42 -11.94 -6.29
CA VAL A 16 -31.51 -12.58 -7.01
C VAL A 16 -32.69 -12.38 -6.07
N ALA A 17 -33.70 -11.65 -6.53
CA ALA A 17 -34.97 -11.53 -5.85
C ALA A 17 -35.62 -12.93 -5.82
N THR A 18 -35.11 -13.80 -4.96
CA THR A 18 -35.67 -15.13 -4.71
C THR A 18 -36.87 -14.96 -3.80
N ALA A 19 -37.98 -15.52 -4.26
CA ALA A 19 -39.20 -15.89 -3.53
C ALA A 19 -40.36 -14.86 -3.44
N THR A 20 -40.15 -13.56 -3.26
CA THR A 20 -41.31 -12.68 -2.94
C THR A 20 -42.19 -12.29 -4.13
N GLY A 21 -41.65 -12.25 -5.35
CA GLY A 21 -42.43 -11.91 -6.56
C GLY A 21 -43.28 -13.06 -7.11
N VAL A 22 -42.86 -14.31 -6.89
CA VAL A 22 -43.55 -15.51 -7.40
C VAL A 22 -44.73 -15.89 -6.51
N GLU A 23 -44.61 -15.70 -5.19
CA GLU A 23 -45.69 -15.97 -4.23
C GLU A 23 -46.88 -15.02 -4.41
N MET A 24 -46.65 -13.74 -4.77
CA MET A 24 -47.75 -12.80 -5.04
C MET A 24 -48.54 -13.15 -6.31
N VAL A 25 -47.91 -13.73 -7.33
CA VAL A 25 -48.59 -14.17 -8.57
C VAL A 25 -49.38 -15.46 -8.34
N SER A 26 -48.90 -16.35 -7.47
CA SER A 26 -49.57 -17.60 -7.10
C SER A 26 -50.88 -17.38 -6.34
N VAL A 27 -50.92 -16.40 -5.42
CA VAL A 27 -52.11 -16.13 -4.59
C VAL A 27 -53.22 -15.48 -5.44
N VAL A 28 -52.86 -14.64 -6.41
CA VAL A 28 -53.84 -14.02 -7.34
C VAL A 28 -54.43 -15.06 -8.31
N TYR A 29 -53.67 -16.10 -8.67
CA TYR A 29 -54.14 -17.19 -9.55
C TYR A 29 -55.17 -18.12 -8.88
N SER A 30 -55.04 -18.38 -7.58
CA SER A 30 -55.98 -19.25 -6.85
C SER A 30 -57.34 -18.60 -6.60
N ASP A 31 -57.39 -17.28 -6.47
CA ASP A 31 -58.64 -16.56 -6.22
C ASP A 31 -59.43 -16.31 -7.52
N LEU A 32 -58.73 -16.05 -8.65
CA LEU A 32 -59.36 -15.86 -9.97
C LEU A 32 -59.91 -17.15 -10.59
N ALA A 33 -59.37 -18.32 -10.23
CA ALA A 33 -59.84 -19.61 -10.74
C ALA A 33 -61.27 -19.99 -10.29
N ASN A 34 -61.80 -19.32 -9.26
CA ASN A 34 -63.14 -19.56 -8.74
C ASN A 34 -64.24 -18.68 -9.36
N GLU A 35 -63.88 -17.61 -10.09
CA GLU A 35 -64.84 -16.62 -10.60
C GLU A 35 -64.84 -16.46 -12.14
N CYS A 36 -63.94 -17.14 -12.86
CA CYS A 36 -63.73 -16.96 -14.29
C CYS A 36 -64.46 -18.06 -15.13
N PRO A 37 -65.14 -17.71 -16.24
CA PRO A 37 -65.74 -18.70 -17.14
C PRO A 37 -64.69 -19.68 -17.71
N PRO A 38 -65.05 -20.96 -17.93
CA PRO A 38 -64.09 -22.00 -18.35
C PRO A 38 -63.28 -21.64 -19.60
N ASP A 39 -63.89 -20.89 -20.51
CA ASP A 39 -63.36 -20.53 -21.83
C ASP A 39 -62.20 -19.52 -21.74
N GLU A 40 -62.14 -18.71 -20.67
CA GLU A 40 -61.07 -17.74 -20.39
C GLU A 40 -59.91 -18.35 -19.59
N LEU A 41 -60.17 -19.43 -18.85
CA LEU A 41 -59.17 -20.18 -18.08
C LEU A 41 -58.15 -20.88 -18.99
N ASP A 42 -58.59 -21.34 -20.16
CA ASP A 42 -57.74 -22.00 -21.15
C ASP A 42 -56.74 -21.02 -21.82
N ALA A 43 -57.13 -19.75 -22.00
CA ALA A 43 -56.24 -18.70 -22.50
C ALA A 43 -55.16 -18.32 -21.47
N LEU A 44 -55.52 -18.28 -20.18
CA LEU A 44 -54.62 -18.07 -19.05
C LEU A 44 -53.62 -19.22 -18.86
N SER A 45 -54.08 -20.47 -18.97
CA SER A 45 -53.25 -21.68 -18.87
C SER A 45 -52.24 -21.80 -20.02
N ALA A 46 -52.58 -21.31 -21.21
CA ALA A 46 -51.67 -21.27 -22.36
C ALA A 46 -50.53 -20.24 -22.21
N MET A 47 -50.81 -19.09 -21.57
CA MET A 47 -49.80 -18.06 -21.30
C MET A 47 -48.82 -18.45 -20.18
N HIS A 48 -49.28 -19.14 -19.13
CA HIS A 48 -48.43 -19.56 -18.01
C HIS A 48 -47.40 -20.66 -18.38
N LYS A 49 -47.66 -21.41 -19.46
CA LYS A 49 -46.78 -22.47 -19.96
C LYS A 49 -45.68 -21.98 -20.92
N SER A 50 -45.66 -20.70 -21.26
CA SER A 50 -44.59 -20.10 -22.07
C SER A 50 -43.37 -19.78 -21.18
N PRO A 51 -42.13 -20.04 -21.64
CA PRO A 51 -40.93 -19.77 -20.84
C PRO A 51 -40.87 -18.30 -20.39
N ILE A 52 -40.61 -18.11 -19.10
CA ILE A 52 -40.52 -16.80 -18.43
C ILE A 52 -39.49 -15.94 -19.18
N PRO A 53 -39.89 -14.81 -19.79
CA PRO A 53 -38.94 -13.91 -20.43
C PRO A 53 -38.10 -13.18 -19.37
N PRO A 54 -36.91 -12.66 -19.74
CA PRO A 54 -36.03 -11.95 -18.82
C PRO A 54 -36.75 -10.79 -18.11
N ILE A 55 -36.32 -10.52 -16.88
CA ILE A 55 -37.02 -9.73 -15.84
C ILE A 55 -37.47 -8.32 -16.30
N ASP A 56 -36.86 -7.73 -17.33
CA ASP A 56 -37.28 -6.45 -17.93
C ASP A 56 -38.71 -6.51 -18.55
N ASN A 57 -39.17 -7.71 -18.91
CA ASN A 57 -40.50 -7.93 -19.49
C ASN A 57 -41.57 -8.34 -18.48
N GLY A 58 -41.20 -8.78 -17.26
CA GLY A 58 -42.14 -9.27 -16.25
C GLY A 58 -43.08 -8.16 -15.74
N SER A 59 -42.54 -6.97 -15.52
CA SER A 59 -43.31 -5.79 -15.11
C SER A 59 -44.26 -5.31 -16.21
N GLN A 60 -43.86 -5.42 -17.48
CA GLN A 60 -44.69 -5.03 -18.63
C GLN A 60 -45.85 -6.02 -18.83
N LEU A 61 -45.60 -7.33 -18.66
CA LEU A 61 -46.63 -8.36 -18.75
C LEU A 61 -47.68 -8.24 -17.63
N TYR A 62 -47.28 -7.89 -16.40
CA TYR A 62 -48.20 -7.67 -15.29
C TYR A 62 -49.06 -6.41 -15.47
N ILE A 63 -48.50 -5.35 -16.04
CA ILE A 63 -49.24 -4.14 -16.43
C ILE A 63 -50.27 -4.45 -17.53
N CYS A 64 -49.90 -5.23 -18.55
CA CYS A 64 -50.83 -5.68 -19.60
C CYS A 64 -51.96 -6.57 -19.06
N TYR A 65 -51.66 -7.42 -18.08
CA TYR A 65 -52.63 -8.28 -17.42
C TYR A 65 -53.67 -7.48 -16.62
N LEU A 66 -53.23 -6.46 -15.86
CA LEU A 66 -54.13 -5.54 -15.15
C LEU A 66 -55.00 -4.69 -16.09
N MET A 67 -54.53 -4.42 -17.33
CA MET A 67 -55.34 -3.73 -18.35
C MET A 67 -56.46 -4.61 -18.92
N LEU A 68 -56.29 -5.95 -18.90
CA LEU A 68 -57.27 -6.90 -19.45
C LEU A 68 -58.38 -7.26 -18.44
N LEU A 69 -58.09 -7.22 -17.14
CA LEU A 69 -59.03 -7.60 -16.08
C LEU A 69 -60.06 -6.51 -15.69
N SER A 70 -60.08 -5.34 -16.34
CA SER A 70 -61.02 -4.27 -15.96
C SER A 70 -62.37 -4.38 -16.70
N ASP A 71 -63.27 -5.20 -16.19
CA ASP A 71 -64.69 -4.84 -16.21
C ASP A 71 -65.26 -4.96 -14.78
N ALA A 72 -66.02 -3.92 -14.38
CA ALA A 72 -66.72 -3.75 -13.09
C ALA A 72 -66.05 -3.06 -11.87
N VAL A 73 -64.87 -2.41 -11.98
CA VAL A 73 -64.39 -1.44 -10.97
C VAL A 73 -63.89 -0.15 -11.64
N GLU A 74 -64.23 1.00 -11.07
CA GLU A 74 -64.06 2.35 -11.64
C GLU A 74 -62.72 2.54 -12.39
N ARG A 75 -62.79 2.68 -13.71
CA ARG A 75 -61.64 2.90 -14.62
C ARG A 75 -60.71 4.04 -14.19
N SER A 76 -61.17 4.96 -13.34
CA SER A 76 -60.37 6.02 -12.73
C SER A 76 -59.36 5.50 -11.69
N GLN A 77 -59.78 4.60 -10.80
CA GLN A 77 -58.93 4.05 -9.74
C GLN A 77 -57.82 3.16 -10.32
N VAL A 78 -58.16 2.33 -11.32
CA VAL A 78 -57.18 1.51 -12.05
C VAL A 78 -56.14 2.37 -12.77
N ARG A 79 -56.57 3.47 -13.43
CA ARG A 79 -55.64 4.42 -14.07
C ARG A 79 -54.73 5.12 -13.07
N GLN A 80 -55.24 5.46 -11.90
CA GLN A 80 -54.44 6.07 -10.84
C GLN A 80 -53.37 5.09 -10.32
N LEU A 81 -53.75 3.85 -10.01
CA LEU A 81 -52.81 2.82 -9.56
C LEU A 81 -51.75 2.50 -10.63
N LEU A 82 -52.12 2.45 -11.91
CA LEU A 82 -51.16 2.27 -13.00
C LEU A 82 -50.17 3.43 -13.11
N ALA A 83 -50.61 4.67 -12.88
CA ALA A 83 -49.73 5.84 -12.86
C ALA A 83 -48.73 5.77 -11.69
N GLU A 84 -49.21 5.42 -10.49
CA GLU A 84 -48.36 5.25 -9.30
C GLU A 84 -47.34 4.11 -9.49
N LEU A 85 -47.76 2.97 -10.04
CA LEU A 85 -46.89 1.84 -10.37
C LEU A 85 -45.83 2.21 -11.41
N THR A 86 -46.18 3.05 -12.39
CA THR A 86 -45.23 3.54 -13.41
C THR A 86 -44.16 4.42 -12.79
N VAL A 87 -44.55 5.31 -11.86
CA VAL A 87 -43.59 6.16 -11.12
C VAL A 87 -42.69 5.31 -10.23
N LEU A 88 -43.24 4.32 -9.53
CA LEU A 88 -42.45 3.43 -8.67
C LEU A 88 -41.44 2.59 -9.48
N ASN A 89 -41.85 2.05 -10.62
CA ASN A 89 -40.96 1.32 -11.54
C ASN A 89 -39.83 2.19 -12.10
N ARG A 90 -40.08 3.48 -12.31
CA ARG A 90 -39.02 4.43 -12.72
C ARG A 90 -38.00 4.62 -11.59
N ARG A 91 -38.48 4.87 -10.37
CA ARG A 91 -37.61 5.05 -9.19
C ARG A 91 -36.79 3.81 -8.87
N LEU A 92 -37.36 2.62 -9.06
CA LEU A 92 -36.63 1.36 -8.90
C LEU A 92 -35.48 1.23 -9.90
N ARG A 93 -35.71 1.57 -11.18
CA ARG A 93 -34.66 1.57 -12.20
C ARG A 93 -33.56 2.60 -11.92
N GLU A 94 -33.94 3.80 -11.48
CA GLU A 94 -32.98 4.83 -11.06
C GLU A 94 -32.11 4.34 -9.90
N ALA A 95 -32.70 3.69 -8.89
CA ALA A 95 -31.97 3.11 -7.77
C ALA A 95 -31.03 1.96 -8.20
N GLN A 96 -31.47 1.12 -9.14
CA GLN A 96 -30.64 0.04 -9.69
C GLN A 96 -29.44 0.58 -10.47
N ASN A 97 -29.64 1.62 -11.28
CA ASN A 97 -28.55 2.27 -12.01
C ASN A 97 -27.55 2.91 -11.03
N ALA A 98 -28.03 3.63 -10.02
CA ALA A 98 -27.18 4.23 -8.99
C ALA A 98 -26.38 3.19 -8.21
N TYR A 99 -26.97 2.02 -7.93
CA TYR A 99 -26.26 0.90 -7.31
C TYR A 99 -25.16 0.35 -8.23
N GLN A 100 -25.44 0.18 -9.52
CA GLN A 100 -24.44 -0.29 -10.49
C GLN A 100 -23.28 0.70 -10.64
N ASP A 101 -23.57 2.00 -10.65
CA ASP A 101 -22.54 3.05 -10.68
C ASP A 101 -21.63 2.98 -9.45
N LEU A 102 -22.20 2.72 -8.26
CA LEU A 102 -21.44 2.53 -7.03
C LEU A 102 -20.54 1.28 -7.10
N VAL A 103 -21.06 0.17 -7.63
CA VAL A 103 -20.27 -1.07 -7.80
C VAL A 103 -19.10 -0.84 -8.76
N ASN A 104 -19.33 -0.17 -9.89
CA ASN A 104 -18.28 0.16 -10.85
C ASN A 104 -17.23 1.08 -10.22
N SER A 105 -17.66 2.10 -9.47
CA SER A 105 -16.75 3.00 -8.75
C SER A 105 -15.91 2.24 -7.71
N TYR A 106 -16.48 1.25 -7.03
CA TYR A 106 -15.73 0.42 -6.09
C TYR A 106 -14.70 -0.47 -6.81
N GLN A 107 -15.07 -1.06 -7.95
CA GLN A 107 -14.14 -1.84 -8.78
C GLN A 107 -12.97 -0.99 -9.27
N ASP A 108 -13.23 0.23 -9.77
CA ASP A 108 -12.18 1.17 -10.20
C ASP A 108 -11.24 1.53 -9.04
N LEU A 109 -11.78 1.73 -7.83
CA LEU A 109 -10.96 1.98 -6.63
C LEU A 109 -10.09 0.76 -6.28
N VAL A 110 -10.63 -0.45 -6.37
CA VAL A 110 -9.88 -1.69 -6.11
C VAL A 110 -8.78 -1.88 -7.15
N GLU A 111 -9.07 -1.70 -8.43
CA GLU A 111 -8.07 -1.78 -9.50
C GLU A 111 -6.97 -0.73 -9.34
N THR A 112 -7.35 0.50 -8.97
CA THR A 112 -6.40 1.57 -8.65
C THR A 112 -5.52 1.19 -7.46
N LEU A 113 -6.09 0.66 -6.39
CA LEU A 113 -5.33 0.18 -5.22
C LEU A 113 -4.39 -0.96 -5.57
N LEU A 114 -4.85 -1.93 -6.37
CA LEU A 114 -4.03 -3.04 -6.84
C LEU A 114 -2.87 -2.53 -7.70
N ALA A 115 -3.12 -1.59 -8.62
CA ALA A 115 -2.07 -0.98 -9.42
C ALA A 115 -1.04 -0.23 -8.54
N VAL A 116 -1.49 0.49 -7.52
CA VAL A 116 -0.60 1.14 -6.54
C VAL A 116 0.24 0.12 -5.78
N ILE A 117 -0.37 -1.00 -5.36
CA ILE A 117 0.29 -2.10 -4.65
C ILE A 117 1.28 -2.84 -5.56
N GLU A 118 0.95 -3.11 -6.82
CA GLU A 118 1.88 -3.74 -7.76
C GLU A 118 3.05 -2.81 -8.09
N THR A 119 2.75 -1.52 -8.27
CA THR A 119 3.79 -0.50 -8.44
C THR A 119 4.65 -0.39 -7.18
N SER A 120 4.13 -0.61 -5.96
CA SER A 120 4.94 -0.60 -4.73
C SER A 120 5.77 -1.88 -4.56
N LYS A 121 5.24 -3.06 -4.94
CA LYS A 121 5.99 -4.32 -4.99
C LYS A 121 7.17 -4.23 -5.97
N GLY A 122 7.01 -3.50 -7.07
CA GLY A 122 8.08 -3.18 -8.01
C GLY A 122 9.09 -2.13 -7.54
N ARG A 123 8.93 -1.49 -6.37
CA ARG A 123 9.84 -0.43 -5.90
C ARG A 123 11.03 -0.92 -5.08
N PHE A 124 11.05 -2.18 -4.64
CA PHE A 124 12.17 -2.76 -3.89
C PHE A 124 13.32 -3.29 -4.77
N HIS A 125 13.27 -3.13 -6.09
CA HIS A 125 14.23 -3.79 -6.98
C HIS A 125 15.71 -3.46 -6.68
N ASN A 126 16.01 -2.35 -5.98
CA ASN A 126 17.37 -2.00 -5.53
C ASN A 126 17.35 -1.13 -4.25
N TRP A 127 17.01 -1.71 -3.09
CA TRP A 127 17.05 -1.02 -1.79
C TRP A 127 18.46 -0.98 -1.20
N GLY A 128 18.73 -0.12 -0.23
CA GLY A 128 20.06 0.08 0.35
C GLY A 128 20.51 1.55 0.28
N TYR A 129 21.60 1.86 0.97
CA TYR A 129 22.03 3.24 1.17
C TYR A 129 22.62 3.89 -0.07
N VAL A 130 22.51 5.21 -0.15
CA VAL A 130 23.45 6.03 -0.94
C VAL A 130 24.64 6.32 -0.04
N ILE A 131 25.85 6.01 -0.50
CA ILE A 131 27.09 6.12 0.28
C ILE A 131 28.01 7.09 -0.44
N TYR A 132 28.28 8.23 0.19
CA TYR A 132 29.27 9.20 -0.26
C TYR A 132 30.63 8.90 0.33
N ARG A 133 31.64 8.97 -0.51
CA ARG A 133 33.04 8.96 -0.11
C ARG A 133 33.59 10.37 -0.20
N THR A 134 34.16 10.89 0.89
CA THR A 134 34.73 12.25 0.92
C THR A 134 36.22 12.29 1.25
N THR A 135 36.82 11.14 1.57
CA THR A 135 38.27 11.00 1.72
C THR A 135 38.84 10.06 0.66
N TYR A 136 39.92 10.48 0.00
CA TYR A 136 40.57 9.75 -1.11
C TYR A 136 42.09 9.61 -0.91
N SER A 137 42.55 9.55 0.35
CA SER A 137 43.95 9.24 0.68
C SER A 137 44.38 7.85 0.18
N ALA A 138 45.69 7.58 0.14
CA ALA A 138 46.19 6.25 -0.23
C ALA A 138 45.67 5.13 0.69
N GLU A 139 45.59 5.41 2.00
CA GLU A 139 44.99 4.52 3.00
C GLU A 139 43.51 4.30 2.70
N SER A 140 42.76 5.37 2.47
CA SER A 140 41.35 5.30 2.08
C SER A 140 41.15 4.43 0.83
N ASN A 141 41.95 4.64 -0.23
CA ASN A 141 41.85 3.87 -1.47
C ASN A 141 42.10 2.38 -1.27
N ALA A 142 43.00 2.02 -0.34
CA ALA A 142 43.28 0.63 -0.01
C ALA A 142 42.16 -0.01 0.81
N SER A 143 41.62 0.70 1.80
CA SER A 143 40.64 0.14 2.75
C SER A 143 39.19 0.25 2.27
N PHE A 144 38.84 1.17 1.36
CA PHE A 144 37.45 1.47 1.01
C PHE A 144 36.64 0.25 0.53
N PRO A 145 37.15 -0.65 -0.34
CA PRO A 145 36.41 -1.84 -0.74
C PRO A 145 36.08 -2.76 0.46
N ASP A 146 36.95 -2.82 1.45
CA ASP A 146 36.79 -3.68 2.63
C ASP A 146 35.78 -3.05 3.61
N ILE A 147 35.81 -1.73 3.75
CA ILE A 147 34.85 -0.94 4.51
C ILE A 147 33.43 -1.12 3.98
N ILE A 148 33.24 -1.05 2.66
CA ILE A 148 31.91 -1.29 2.05
C ILE A 148 31.44 -2.70 2.38
N ARG A 149 32.28 -3.74 2.18
CA ARG A 149 31.91 -5.12 2.53
C ARG A 149 31.55 -5.28 4.01
N PHE A 150 32.27 -4.61 4.89
CA PHE A 150 31.98 -4.63 6.33
C PHE A 150 30.62 -4.00 6.64
N ILE A 151 30.33 -2.80 6.11
CA ILE A 151 29.04 -2.12 6.30
C ILE A 151 27.89 -3.01 5.79
N GLU A 152 28.03 -3.58 4.60
CA GLU A 152 27.01 -4.49 4.04
C GLU A 152 26.81 -5.74 4.89
N ALA A 153 27.88 -6.29 5.47
CA ALA A 153 27.80 -7.43 6.38
C ALA A 153 27.08 -7.08 7.69
N CYS A 154 27.34 -5.90 8.27
CA CYS A 154 26.62 -5.40 9.45
C CYS A 154 25.11 -5.27 9.16
N ILE A 155 24.74 -4.62 8.04
CA ILE A 155 23.35 -4.47 7.62
C ILE A 155 22.72 -5.84 7.40
N LYS A 156 23.41 -6.77 6.73
CA LYS A 156 22.92 -8.13 6.49
C LYS A 156 22.61 -8.87 7.78
N LYS A 157 23.53 -8.85 8.75
CA LYS A 157 23.37 -9.55 10.02
C LYS A 157 22.11 -9.07 10.74
N GLN A 158 21.93 -7.76 10.81
CA GLN A 158 20.78 -7.14 11.47
C GLN A 158 19.49 -7.40 10.71
N PHE A 159 19.51 -7.27 9.39
CA PHE A 159 18.39 -7.61 8.52
C PHE A 159 17.93 -9.06 8.71
N VAL A 160 18.87 -10.01 8.77
CA VAL A 160 18.58 -11.43 8.99
C VAL A 160 18.02 -11.66 10.40
N SER A 161 18.59 -11.01 11.41
CA SER A 161 18.13 -11.10 12.80
C SER A 161 16.69 -10.58 12.94
N ALA A 162 16.38 -9.40 12.39
CA ALA A 162 15.04 -8.81 12.37
C ALA A 162 14.04 -9.62 11.53
N GLY A 163 14.53 -10.35 10.53
CA GLY A 163 13.74 -11.26 9.70
C GLY A 163 13.32 -12.57 10.36
N ALA A 164 13.87 -12.92 11.54
CA ALA A 164 13.59 -14.19 12.21
C ALA A 164 12.10 -14.39 12.55
N ASP A 165 11.40 -13.30 12.88
CA ASP A 165 9.97 -13.29 13.20
C ASP A 165 9.07 -12.99 11.99
N ARG A 166 9.66 -12.76 10.81
CA ARG A 166 8.96 -12.42 9.57
C ARG A 166 8.62 -13.69 8.75
N PRO A 167 7.72 -13.60 7.75
CA PRO A 167 7.40 -14.74 6.89
C PRO A 167 8.64 -15.39 6.28
N ARG A 168 8.58 -16.72 6.08
CA ARG A 168 9.73 -17.59 5.74
C ARG A 168 10.51 -17.14 4.50
N ASN A 169 9.89 -16.37 3.61
CA ASN A 169 10.47 -15.88 2.36
C ASN A 169 11.04 -14.45 2.43
N TYR A 170 10.84 -13.70 3.52
CA TYR A 170 11.29 -12.31 3.66
C TYR A 170 12.79 -12.15 3.36
N VAL A 171 13.63 -12.91 4.05
CA VAL A 171 15.08 -12.82 3.88
C VAL A 171 15.52 -13.28 2.48
N SER A 172 14.93 -14.36 1.96
CA SER A 172 15.30 -14.93 0.66
C SER A 172 14.84 -14.12 -0.54
N GLU A 173 13.80 -13.29 -0.40
CA GLU A 173 13.26 -12.47 -1.49
C GLU A 173 13.83 -11.05 -1.48
N ASP A 174 14.03 -10.45 -0.30
CA ASP A 174 14.38 -9.04 -0.21
C ASP A 174 15.88 -8.80 -0.11
N TRP A 175 16.65 -9.61 0.61
CA TRP A 175 18.11 -9.44 0.67
C TRP A 175 18.79 -9.46 -0.71
N PRO A 176 18.43 -10.34 -1.66
CA PRO A 176 19.04 -10.32 -3.00
C PRO A 176 18.84 -9.00 -3.78
N LYS A 177 17.88 -8.17 -3.36
CA LYS A 177 17.61 -6.84 -3.95
C LYS A 177 18.41 -5.72 -3.27
N TYR A 178 19.17 -6.02 -2.21
CA TYR A 178 20.03 -5.05 -1.54
C TYR A 178 21.17 -4.63 -2.48
N ARG A 179 21.22 -3.32 -2.75
CA ARG A 179 22.23 -2.66 -3.59
C ARG A 179 22.38 -1.19 -3.17
N SER A 180 23.42 -0.94 -2.38
CA SER A 180 23.86 0.42 -2.11
C SER A 180 24.36 1.13 -3.37
N THR A 181 24.20 2.44 -3.42
CA THR A 181 24.68 3.31 -4.50
C THR A 181 25.89 4.06 -3.99
N ILE A 182 27.05 3.80 -4.59
CA ILE A 182 28.31 4.42 -4.19
C ILE A 182 28.51 5.69 -5.02
N MET A 183 28.63 6.84 -4.34
CA MET A 183 28.90 8.15 -4.94
C MET A 183 30.38 8.46 -4.75
N GLU A 184 31.16 8.19 -5.79
CA GLU A 184 32.61 8.39 -5.82
C GLU A 184 33.00 9.30 -6.99
N ASP A 185 33.39 10.53 -6.66
CA ASP A 185 34.00 11.50 -7.56
C ASP A 185 34.98 12.35 -6.73
N PRO A 186 36.30 12.07 -6.78
CA PRO A 186 37.28 12.83 -6.03
C PRO A 186 37.33 14.31 -6.41
N ALA A 187 36.99 14.67 -7.65
CA ALA A 187 37.00 16.06 -8.08
C ALA A 187 35.85 16.86 -7.46
N GLN A 188 34.77 16.17 -7.08
CA GLN A 188 33.56 16.78 -6.52
C GLN A 188 33.48 16.63 -5.00
N PHE A 189 33.90 15.49 -4.44
CA PHE A 189 33.60 15.12 -3.05
C PHE A 189 34.82 15.08 -2.13
N GLN A 190 36.06 15.24 -2.63
CA GLN A 190 37.25 15.27 -1.76
C GLN A 190 37.15 16.41 -0.75
N GLY A 191 37.06 16.07 0.52
CA GLY A 191 36.92 17.03 1.63
C GLY A 191 35.59 17.78 1.65
N ALA A 192 34.58 17.33 0.90
CA ALA A 192 33.27 17.96 0.90
C ALA A 192 32.63 17.92 2.30
N SER A 193 32.08 19.06 2.70
CA SER A 193 31.34 19.24 3.93
C SER A 193 29.98 18.53 3.88
N LEU A 194 29.40 18.30 5.06
CA LEU A 194 28.06 17.72 5.20
C LEU A 194 26.99 18.53 4.44
N ASP A 195 27.12 19.86 4.40
CA ASP A 195 26.16 20.75 3.71
C ASP A 195 26.30 20.65 2.17
N GLU A 196 27.51 20.51 1.66
CA GLU A 196 27.76 20.27 0.22
C GLU A 196 27.20 18.90 -0.19
N ILE A 197 27.42 17.87 0.62
CA ILE A 197 26.84 16.54 0.39
C ILE A 197 25.32 16.57 0.48
N ARG A 198 24.74 17.26 1.47
CA ARG A 198 23.28 17.43 1.57
C ARG A 198 22.69 18.09 0.33
N THR A 199 23.32 19.17 -0.13
CA THR A 199 22.89 19.92 -1.31
C THR A 199 22.93 19.04 -2.57
N HIS A 200 24.04 18.32 -2.76
CA HIS A 200 24.20 17.41 -3.89
C HIS A 200 23.20 16.25 -3.84
N PHE A 201 23.07 15.61 -2.68
CA PHE A 201 22.16 14.49 -2.48
C PHE A 201 20.71 14.90 -2.68
N GLY A 202 20.27 16.03 -2.12
CA GLY A 202 18.93 16.57 -2.34
C GLY A 202 18.65 16.84 -3.83
N THR A 203 19.60 17.45 -4.55
CA THR A 203 19.48 17.68 -6.00
C THR A 203 19.38 16.36 -6.77
N TRP A 204 20.19 15.36 -6.41
CA TRP A 204 20.13 14.04 -7.02
C TRP A 204 18.79 13.35 -6.77
N VAL A 205 18.25 13.44 -5.55
CA VAL A 205 16.92 12.90 -5.18
C VAL A 205 15.80 13.60 -5.96
N ASP A 206 15.81 14.93 -6.04
CA ASP A 206 14.81 15.71 -6.76
C ASP A 206 14.79 15.34 -8.25
N ALA A 207 15.96 15.11 -8.85
CA ALA A 207 16.08 14.66 -10.25
C ALA A 207 15.43 13.28 -10.50
N GLN A 208 15.26 12.46 -9.46
CA GLN A 208 14.55 11.18 -9.55
C GLN A 208 13.01 11.31 -9.40
N GLY A 209 12.49 12.45 -8.94
CA GLY A 209 11.04 12.65 -8.75
C GLY A 209 10.41 11.83 -7.61
N ILE A 210 11.23 11.34 -6.68
CA ILE A 210 10.86 10.40 -5.61
C ILE A 210 11.26 10.87 -4.21
N ARG A 211 11.44 12.19 -4.05
CA ARG A 211 11.63 12.85 -2.77
C ARG A 211 10.64 12.36 -1.71
N ASP A 212 11.18 12.03 -0.54
CA ASP A 212 10.45 11.60 0.66
C ASP A 212 9.51 10.38 0.49
N LYS A 213 9.63 9.65 -0.63
CA LYS A 213 8.82 8.44 -0.89
C LYS A 213 9.48 7.14 -0.42
N TRP A 214 10.78 7.16 -0.15
CA TRP A 214 11.53 5.96 0.22
C TRP A 214 12.81 6.27 0.99
N THR A 215 13.17 5.40 1.93
CA THR A 215 14.33 5.57 2.82
C THR A 215 15.64 5.86 2.07
N LYS A 216 15.87 5.18 0.93
CA LYS A 216 17.05 5.40 0.06
C LYS A 216 17.24 6.86 -0.36
N PHE A 217 16.14 7.59 -0.51
CA PHE A 217 16.11 8.96 -1.01
C PHE A 217 15.88 9.97 0.12
N ARG A 218 15.85 9.52 1.38
CA ARG A 218 15.73 10.40 2.55
C ARG A 218 17.07 10.61 3.23
N MET A 219 17.90 9.57 3.30
CA MET A 219 19.20 9.64 3.98
C MET A 219 20.33 9.00 3.18
N CYS A 220 21.55 9.47 3.41
CA CYS A 220 22.78 8.91 2.87
C CYS A 220 23.83 8.68 3.96
N ILE A 221 24.70 7.70 3.73
CA ILE A 221 25.91 7.48 4.53
C ILE A 221 27.04 8.33 3.97
N ILE A 222 27.87 8.88 4.84
CA ILE A 222 29.07 9.64 4.50
C ILE A 222 30.27 8.95 5.16
N ILE A 223 31.22 8.52 4.33
CA ILE A 223 32.51 7.98 4.74
C ILE A 223 33.54 9.10 4.55
N ASP A 224 33.72 9.86 5.62
CA ASP A 224 34.75 10.88 5.76
C ASP A 224 35.99 10.33 6.48
N GLU A 225 36.97 11.20 6.74
CA GLU A 225 38.22 10.78 7.40
C GLU A 225 37.97 10.23 8.81
N GLU A 226 37.05 10.82 9.58
CA GLU A 226 36.69 10.33 10.92
C GLU A 226 36.10 8.91 10.83
N SER A 227 35.11 8.70 9.96
CA SER A 227 34.50 7.39 9.75
C SER A 227 35.53 6.36 9.27
N LEU A 228 36.41 6.73 8.33
CA LEU A 228 37.50 5.90 7.82
C LEU A 228 38.39 5.38 8.95
N GLN A 229 38.81 6.25 9.87
CA GLN A 229 39.71 5.85 10.95
C GLN A 229 39.09 4.80 11.88
N THR A 230 37.76 4.82 12.06
CA THR A 230 37.06 3.77 12.84
C THR A 230 36.90 2.46 12.06
N LEU A 231 36.84 2.53 10.72
CA LEU A 231 36.48 1.40 9.86
C LEU A 231 37.67 0.70 9.20
N LYS A 232 38.85 1.33 9.12
CA LYS A 232 39.96 0.85 8.28
C LYS A 232 40.52 -0.53 8.63
N ASP A 233 40.37 -0.95 9.88
CA ASP A 233 40.80 -2.28 10.37
C ASP A 233 39.60 -3.24 10.52
N ALA A 234 38.42 -2.85 10.06
CA ALA A 234 37.22 -3.66 10.15
C ALA A 234 37.27 -4.86 9.20
N THR A 235 36.81 -6.01 9.68
CA THR A 235 36.72 -7.23 8.87
C THR A 235 35.33 -7.83 8.95
N VAL A 236 34.90 -8.48 7.87
CA VAL A 236 33.59 -9.17 7.85
C VAL A 236 33.51 -10.25 8.95
N ALA A 237 34.62 -10.88 9.34
CA ALA A 237 34.65 -11.87 10.40
C ALA A 237 34.22 -11.30 11.77
N GLU A 238 34.45 -10.02 12.02
CA GLU A 238 33.99 -9.35 13.25
C GLU A 238 32.47 -9.24 13.29
N THR A 239 31.79 -9.37 12.14
CA THR A 239 30.33 -9.44 12.13
C THR A 239 29.79 -10.73 12.72
N GLU A 240 30.61 -11.77 12.90
CA GLU A 240 30.17 -13.05 13.45
C GLU A 240 30.24 -13.10 14.98
N THR A 241 31.02 -12.21 15.61
CA THR A 241 31.14 -12.19 17.06
C THR A 241 29.96 -11.44 17.70
N GLU A 242 29.50 -11.92 18.85
CA GLU A 242 28.45 -11.25 19.66
C GLU A 242 29.04 -10.16 20.57
N ASN A 243 30.31 -9.78 20.39
CA ASN A 243 30.93 -8.75 21.21
C ASN A 243 30.40 -7.38 20.77
N PHE A 244 29.31 -6.96 21.41
CA PHE A 244 28.65 -5.67 21.28
C PHE A 244 29.51 -4.46 21.69
N HIS A 245 30.73 -4.70 22.17
CA HIS A 245 31.57 -3.66 22.75
C HIS A 245 33.00 -3.79 22.22
N GLU A 246 33.34 -2.88 21.34
CA GLU A 246 34.69 -2.53 20.86
C GLU A 246 35.35 -3.37 19.75
N PRO A 247 36.04 -2.70 18.80
CA PRO A 247 36.07 -1.24 18.64
C PRO A 247 34.73 -0.70 18.10
N LEU A 248 34.30 0.47 18.57
CA LEU A 248 33.11 1.13 18.04
C LEU A 248 33.39 1.60 16.62
N ARG A 249 32.57 1.12 15.68
CA ARG A 249 32.67 1.43 14.25
C ARG A 249 31.43 2.18 13.81
N TYR A 250 31.59 3.43 13.39
CA TYR A 250 30.45 4.25 13.03
C TYR A 250 30.68 4.97 11.71
N VAL A 251 29.58 5.45 11.15
CA VAL A 251 29.54 6.31 9.97
C VAL A 251 28.71 7.54 10.29
N LYS A 252 28.83 8.59 9.47
CA LYS A 252 27.88 9.70 9.50
C LYS A 252 26.70 9.36 8.61
N VAL A 253 25.49 9.55 9.12
CA VAL A 253 24.25 9.43 8.35
C VAL A 253 23.60 10.81 8.29
N LEU A 254 23.29 11.25 7.07
CA LEU A 254 22.80 12.59 6.78
C LEU A 254 21.44 12.50 6.11
N GLU A 255 20.49 13.31 6.58
CA GLU A 255 19.16 13.46 6.00
C GLU A 255 19.16 14.60 4.96
N ALA A 256 18.53 14.34 3.82
CA ALA A 256 18.47 15.27 2.70
C ALA A 256 17.58 16.48 2.99
N PHE A 257 16.42 16.22 3.59
CA PHE A 257 15.34 17.19 3.80
C PHE A 257 14.85 17.16 5.25
N PRO A 258 15.74 17.41 6.23
CA PRO A 258 15.34 17.34 7.63
C PRO A 258 14.34 18.46 7.94
N ASP A 259 13.29 18.13 8.67
CA ASP A 259 12.35 19.11 9.22
C ASP A 259 12.96 19.74 10.48
N ILE A 260 13.71 20.84 10.27
CA ILE A 260 14.44 21.58 11.29
C ILE A 260 13.77 22.95 11.49
N ASP A 261 13.31 23.21 12.71
CA ASP A 261 12.91 24.52 13.17
C ASP A 261 14.00 25.23 13.99
N GLN A 262 13.76 26.48 14.38
CA GLN A 262 14.76 27.30 15.09
C GLN A 262 15.05 26.85 16.54
N TYR A 263 14.29 25.88 17.06
CA TYR A 263 14.44 25.31 18.40
C TYR A 263 15.04 23.89 18.35
N ASP A 264 15.16 23.31 17.16
CA ASP A 264 15.71 21.98 16.99
C ASP A 264 17.22 21.96 17.23
N ILE A 265 17.64 21.05 18.10
CA ILE A 265 19.06 20.73 18.36
C ILE A 265 19.62 19.74 17.33
N PHE A 266 18.77 19.14 16.50
CA PHE A 266 19.15 18.14 15.52
C PHE A 266 19.75 18.79 14.27
N PRO A 267 21.01 18.51 13.90
CA PRO A 267 21.67 19.18 12.78
C PRO A 267 21.33 18.59 11.40
N GLY A 268 20.34 17.69 11.31
CA GLY A 268 20.01 16.98 10.07
C GLY A 268 21.00 15.84 9.72
N TRP A 269 21.82 15.42 10.68
CA TRP A 269 22.75 14.30 10.56
C TRP A 269 23.10 13.75 11.94
N MET A 270 23.61 12.52 12.00
CA MET A 270 24.11 11.91 13.24
C MET A 270 25.21 10.89 12.96
N LYS A 271 26.01 10.53 13.97
CA LYS A 271 26.87 9.34 13.90
C LYS A 271 25.99 8.12 14.16
N CYS A 272 26.17 7.08 13.37
CA CYS A 272 25.41 5.83 13.49
C CYS A 272 26.39 4.68 13.60
N TRP A 273 26.24 3.87 14.65
CA TRP A 273 26.94 2.61 14.77
C TRP A 273 26.61 1.71 13.57
N THR A 274 27.59 1.01 13.01
CA THR A 274 27.36 0.21 11.78
C THR A 274 26.34 -0.90 11.97
N TYR A 275 26.19 -1.41 13.21
CA TYR A 275 25.15 -2.38 13.55
C TYR A 275 23.77 -1.76 13.81
N ALA A 276 23.67 -0.44 13.93
CA ALA A 276 22.39 0.26 14.04
C ALA A 276 21.81 0.66 12.67
N LEU A 277 22.57 0.49 11.57
CA LEU A 277 22.17 0.94 10.24
C LEU A 277 20.88 0.28 9.75
N TRP A 278 20.66 -1.02 9.99
CA TRP A 278 19.39 -1.64 9.61
C TRP A 278 18.21 -1.08 10.44
N SER A 279 18.38 -0.93 11.75
CA SER A 279 17.37 -0.34 12.64
C SER A 279 16.99 1.06 12.16
N LEU A 280 18.00 1.90 11.89
CA LEU A 280 17.80 3.24 11.34
C LEU A 280 17.07 3.20 9.99
N TRP A 281 17.46 2.30 9.09
CA TRP A 281 16.79 2.14 7.79
C TRP A 281 15.31 1.78 7.94
N GLU A 282 15.01 0.85 8.84
CA GLU A 282 13.65 0.39 9.13
C GLU A 282 12.82 1.50 9.78
N ASN A 283 13.37 2.19 10.78
CA ASN A 283 12.70 3.29 11.47
C ASN A 283 12.45 4.50 10.57
N MET A 284 13.25 4.70 9.53
CA MET A 284 13.04 5.78 8.56
C MET A 284 12.00 5.43 7.48
N GLN A 285 11.34 4.27 7.57
CA GLN A 285 10.18 3.91 6.74
C GLN A 285 8.94 4.67 7.23
N ASP A 286 7.97 4.87 6.34
CA ASP A 286 6.64 5.41 6.68
C ASP A 286 6.60 6.78 7.42
N GLY A 287 7.51 7.70 7.06
CA GLY A 287 7.37 9.12 7.40
C GLY A 287 7.98 9.55 8.73
N ASP A 288 8.61 8.64 9.48
CA ASP A 288 9.36 8.97 10.69
C ASP A 288 10.62 9.79 10.37
N ASP A 289 10.96 10.76 11.21
CA ASP A 289 12.09 11.66 11.00
C ASP A 289 13.36 11.18 11.72
N MET A 290 14.53 11.42 11.13
CA MET A 290 15.80 11.01 11.74
C MET A 290 16.04 11.68 13.10
N LYS A 291 15.42 12.86 13.33
CA LYS A 291 15.43 13.55 14.63
C LYS A 291 14.84 12.72 15.77
N MET A 292 13.87 11.84 15.50
CA MET A 292 13.30 10.96 16.52
C MET A 292 14.34 9.95 17.02
N GLN A 293 15.17 9.42 16.10
CA GLN A 293 16.25 8.50 16.45
C GLN A 293 17.41 9.22 17.14
N HIS A 294 17.73 10.43 16.69
CA HIS A 294 18.73 11.28 17.34
C HIS A 294 18.38 11.60 18.80
N ALA A 295 17.09 11.73 19.14
CA ALA A 295 16.65 12.01 20.51
C ALA A 295 16.93 10.86 21.50
N PHE A 296 17.24 9.65 21.01
CA PHE A 296 17.64 8.51 21.85
C PHE A 296 19.16 8.43 22.07
N ILE A 297 19.94 9.37 21.55
CA ILE A 297 21.37 9.46 21.86
C ILE A 297 21.49 10.02 23.29
N GLU A 298 21.82 9.13 24.24
CA GLU A 298 21.97 9.49 25.64
C GLU A 298 23.38 10.03 25.91
N GLU A 299 23.50 11.16 26.62
CA GLU A 299 24.80 11.74 26.99
C GLU A 299 25.59 10.84 27.98
N ASP A 300 24.88 9.96 28.70
CA ASP A 300 25.45 9.04 29.70
C ASP A 300 25.83 7.66 29.12
N ASP A 301 25.59 7.43 27.82
CA ASP A 301 26.04 6.21 27.13
C ASP A 301 27.58 6.15 27.08
N PRO A 302 28.21 4.96 27.16
CA PRO A 302 29.62 4.78 26.79
C PRO A 302 30.06 5.49 25.51
N TRP A 303 29.14 5.70 24.55
CA TRP A 303 29.40 6.35 23.27
C TRP A 303 28.51 7.57 23.05
N PRO A 304 28.78 8.70 23.74
CA PRO A 304 28.02 9.92 23.52
C PRO A 304 28.16 10.34 22.05
N ASP A 305 27.09 10.88 21.48
CA ASP A 305 26.96 11.33 20.08
C ASP A 305 26.80 10.23 19.01
N VAL A 306 26.72 8.95 19.38
CA VAL A 306 26.53 7.84 18.41
C VAL A 306 25.20 7.14 18.64
N TYR A 307 24.37 7.09 17.60
CA TYR A 307 23.16 6.27 17.58
C TYR A 307 23.52 4.78 17.54
N ILE A 308 23.10 4.03 18.56
CA ILE A 308 23.43 2.61 18.75
C ILE A 308 22.27 1.64 18.45
N GLY A 309 21.08 2.14 18.10
CA GLY A 309 19.95 1.30 17.67
C GLY A 309 18.82 1.25 18.67
#